data_AF-A0A815CT20-F1
#
_entry.id   AF-A0A815CT20-F1
#
_cell.length_a   1.000
_cell.length_b   1.000
_cell.length_c   1.000
_cell.angle_alpha   90.00
_cell.angle_beta   90.00
_cell.angle_gamma   90.00
#
_symmetry.space_group_name_H-M   'P 1'
#
loop_
_entity.id
_entity.type
_entity.pdbx_description
1 polymer ?
#
loop_
_entity_poly.entity_id
_entity_poly.type
_entity_poly.pdbx_seq_one_letter_code
_entity_poly.pdbx_strand_id
1 'polypeptide(L)'
;MATAAVEVLKEAVDIATIPADIIEKQMFPKAIPENQWHEHVKEFLTNCDDGYIMVETSAEDMNKIEELLEIPKGFFSTPYMIKTKFVTREYTVNLHKRLHGVAFKKRAPRAVKELKKFAEKMMKTPDVRIDSKLNKEIWSQGINHVPYRVRVRLARQRNEDEDSPHKLYTLVTFARVPSFKGLLTTNVDNE
;
A
#
# COMPACT_ATOMS: atom_id res chain seq x y z
N MET A 1 41.56 -18.36 5.87
CA MET A 1 40.87 -17.06 6.13
C MET A 1 39.44 -17.24 6.64
N ALA A 2 38.66 -18.21 6.16
CA ALA A 2 37.32 -18.49 6.73
C ALA A 2 37.33 -19.09 8.16
N THR A 3 38.43 -19.72 8.59
CA THR A 3 38.56 -20.30 9.93
C THR A 3 38.76 -19.24 11.03
N ALA A 4 39.55 -18.20 10.75
CA ALA A 4 39.82 -17.12 11.71
C ALA A 4 38.57 -16.26 12.00
N ALA A 5 37.74 -16.00 10.99
CA ALA A 5 36.48 -15.26 11.19
C ALA A 5 35.46 -16.04 12.02
N VAL A 6 35.43 -17.37 11.88
CA VAL A 6 34.54 -18.25 12.66
C VAL A 6 35.01 -18.37 14.11
N GLU A 7 36.31 -18.34 14.38
CA GLU A 7 36.86 -18.30 15.75
C GLU A 7 36.57 -16.97 16.44
N VAL A 8 36.74 -15.84 15.74
CA VAL A 8 36.42 -14.51 16.28
C VAL A 8 34.92 -14.36 16.60
N LEU A 9 34.04 -14.96 15.80
CA LEU A 9 32.59 -14.97 16.08
C LEU A 9 32.20 -15.89 17.24
N LYS A 10 32.94 -16.97 17.49
CA LYS A 10 32.74 -17.86 18.64
C LYS A 10 33.22 -17.22 19.95
N GLU A 11 34.21 -16.33 19.86
CA GLU A 11 34.76 -15.59 21.00
C GLU A 11 33.87 -14.38 21.37
N ALA A 12 33.15 -13.81 20.40
CA ALA A 12 32.30 -12.62 20.58
C ALA A 12 30.88 -12.91 21.12
N VAL A 13 30.44 -14.16 21.12
CA VAL A 13 29.09 -14.55 21.57
C VAL A 13 29.25 -15.62 22.64
N ASP A 14 29.09 -15.25 23.91
CA ASP A 14 29.07 -16.20 25.02
C ASP A 14 27.99 -17.27 24.78
N ILE A 15 28.41 -18.48 24.37
CA ILE A 15 27.56 -19.63 24.03
C ILE A 15 26.84 -20.20 25.28
N ALA A 16 27.12 -19.67 26.48
CA ALA A 16 26.62 -20.19 27.75
C ALA A 16 25.13 -19.93 28.05
N THR A 17 24.39 -19.20 27.20
CA THR A 17 22.99 -18.81 27.47
C THR A 17 21.97 -19.24 26.41
N ILE A 18 22.29 -20.22 25.57
CA ILE A 18 21.32 -20.78 24.62
C ILE A 18 20.83 -22.14 25.13
N PRO A 19 19.52 -22.32 25.40
CA PRO A 19 18.96 -23.62 25.80
C PRO A 19 19.20 -24.68 24.72
N ALA A 20 19.60 -25.89 25.14
CA ALA A 20 20.00 -26.99 24.26
C ALA A 20 18.94 -27.39 23.20
N ASP A 21 17.66 -27.09 23.46
CA ASP A 21 16.51 -27.40 22.59
C ASP A 21 16.57 -26.70 21.21
N ILE A 22 17.30 -25.59 21.10
CA ILE A 22 17.43 -24.82 19.84
C ILE A 22 18.48 -25.44 18.91
N ILE A 23 19.49 -26.13 19.49
CA ILE A 23 20.60 -26.73 18.76
C ILE A 23 20.18 -28.04 18.09
N GLU A 24 19.34 -28.85 18.75
CA GLU A 24 18.88 -30.16 18.24
C GLU A 24 17.87 -30.06 17.07
N LYS A 25 17.06 -28.99 17.01
CA LYS A 25 16.05 -28.83 15.96
C LYS A 25 16.58 -28.31 14.63
N GLN A 26 17.84 -27.88 14.58
CA GLN A 26 18.51 -27.36 13.37
C GLN A 26 17.61 -26.38 12.57
N MET A 27 16.83 -25.56 13.27
CA MET A 27 15.85 -24.64 12.67
C MET A 27 16.43 -23.23 12.63
N PHE A 28 17.65 -23.10 12.10
CA PHE A 28 18.09 -21.84 11.53
C PHE A 28 17.62 -21.83 10.07
N PRO A 29 16.99 -20.74 9.58
CA PRO A 29 16.68 -20.65 8.17
C PRO A 29 17.97 -20.88 7.39
N LYS A 30 17.98 -21.85 6.47
CA LYS A 30 19.15 -22.12 5.63
C LYS A 30 19.55 -20.81 4.97
N ALA A 31 20.83 -20.44 5.08
CA ALA A 31 21.38 -19.32 4.34
C ALA A 31 21.03 -19.52 2.85
N ILE A 32 20.27 -18.58 2.31
CA ILE A 32 19.83 -18.64 0.91
C ILE A 32 21.09 -18.45 0.08
N PRO A 33 21.44 -19.38 -0.83
CA PRO A 33 22.60 -19.20 -1.68
C PRO A 33 22.41 -17.95 -2.56
N GLU A 34 23.49 -17.20 -2.79
CA GLU A 34 23.50 -15.90 -3.47
C GLU A 34 22.77 -15.93 -4.83
N ASN A 35 22.80 -17.09 -5.49
CA ASN A 35 22.19 -17.33 -6.80
C ASN A 35 20.65 -17.49 -6.76
N GLN A 36 20.07 -17.83 -5.60
CA GLN A 36 18.63 -18.04 -5.41
C GLN A 36 17.95 -16.88 -4.65
N TRP A 37 18.75 -15.94 -4.14
CA TRP A 37 18.27 -14.76 -3.42
C TRP A 37 17.24 -13.97 -4.24
N HIS A 38 17.50 -13.79 -5.54
CA HIS A 38 16.61 -13.05 -6.43
C HIS A 38 15.24 -13.71 -6.65
N GLU A 39 15.16 -15.04 -6.68
CA GLU A 39 13.88 -15.76 -6.85
C GLU A 39 13.07 -15.73 -5.56
N HIS A 40 13.74 -15.92 -4.42
CA HIS A 40 13.10 -15.92 -3.12
C HIS A 40 12.60 -14.52 -2.72
N VAL A 41 13.35 -13.47 -3.06
CA VAL A 41 12.92 -12.07 -2.91
C VAL A 41 11.75 -11.76 -3.85
N LYS A 42 11.76 -12.25 -5.10
CA LYS A 42 10.62 -12.11 -6.01
C LYS A 42 9.37 -12.77 -5.47
N GLU A 43 9.47 -14.02 -4.99
CA GLU A 43 8.36 -14.79 -4.44
C GLU A 43 7.79 -14.14 -3.17
N PHE A 44 8.66 -13.64 -2.28
CA PHE A 44 8.29 -12.88 -1.09
C PHE A 44 7.54 -11.58 -1.45
N LEU A 45 8.01 -10.85 -2.46
CA LEU A 45 7.39 -9.60 -2.91
C LEU A 45 6.09 -9.81 -3.69
N THR A 46 5.93 -10.92 -4.42
CA THR A 46 4.69 -11.26 -5.13
C THR A 46 3.57 -11.73 -4.20
N ASN A 47 3.91 -12.33 -3.05
CA ASN A 47 2.95 -12.79 -2.06
C ASN A 47 2.52 -11.70 -1.06
N CYS A 48 3.03 -10.47 -1.19
CA CYS A 48 2.53 -9.31 -0.46
C CYS A 48 1.43 -8.61 -1.26
N ASP A 49 0.17 -8.81 -0.86
CA ASP A 49 -1.03 -8.13 -1.41
C ASP A 49 -1.06 -6.60 -1.25
N ASP A 50 0.02 -5.98 -0.76
CA ASP A 50 0.13 -4.56 -0.52
C ASP A 50 0.74 -3.82 -1.72
N GLY A 51 -0.15 -3.31 -2.56
CA GLY A 51 0.15 -2.54 -3.75
C GLY A 51 1.35 -1.58 -3.76
N TYR A 52 2.42 -2.00 -4.45
CA TYR A 52 3.56 -1.16 -4.78
C TYR A 52 3.36 -0.35 -6.08
N ILE A 53 4.03 0.80 -6.18
CA ILE A 53 4.21 1.60 -7.41
C ILE A 53 5.71 1.82 -7.57
N MET A 54 6.22 1.64 -8.78
CA MET A 54 7.62 1.93 -9.13
C MET A 54 7.82 3.45 -9.17
N VAL A 55 8.75 3.96 -8.36
CA VAL A 55 9.27 5.32 -8.51
C VAL A 55 10.70 5.18 -8.97
N GLU A 56 11.02 5.75 -10.12
CA GLU A 56 12.39 5.89 -10.59
C GLU A 56 13.04 7.00 -9.76
N THR A 57 13.80 6.66 -8.73
CA THR A 57 14.64 7.66 -8.06
C THR A 57 15.96 7.81 -8.82
N SER A 58 16.52 9.03 -8.82
CA SER A 58 17.82 9.31 -9.39
C SER A 58 18.91 8.45 -8.74
N ALA A 59 19.93 8.06 -9.52
CA ALA A 59 21.05 7.24 -9.03
C ALA A 59 21.83 7.91 -7.88
N GLU A 60 21.76 9.23 -7.77
CA GLU A 60 22.50 10.01 -6.77
C GLU A 60 21.96 9.81 -5.35
N ASP A 61 20.64 9.80 -5.18
CA ASP A 61 20.03 9.61 -3.86
C ASP A 61 20.18 8.16 -3.37
N MET A 62 20.34 7.21 -4.28
CA MET A 62 20.66 5.83 -3.97
C MET A 62 22.06 5.63 -3.43
N ASN A 63 23.04 6.30 -4.05
CA ASN A 63 24.42 6.24 -3.58
C ASN A 63 24.58 6.85 -2.17
N LYS A 64 23.80 7.89 -1.83
CA LYS A 64 23.80 8.48 -0.47
C LYS A 64 23.27 7.50 0.58
N ILE A 65 22.27 6.70 0.23
CA ILE A 65 21.70 5.69 1.14
C ILE A 65 22.67 4.51 1.32
N GLU A 66 23.31 4.06 0.24
CA GLU A 66 24.35 3.02 0.30
C GLU A 66 25.53 3.43 1.18
N GLU A 67 25.96 4.69 1.07
CA GLU A 67 27.02 5.27 1.89
C GLU A 67 26.63 5.37 3.38
N LEU A 68 25.38 5.78 3.67
CA LEU A 68 24.85 5.84 5.04
C LEU A 68 24.73 4.47 5.73
N LEU A 69 24.55 3.40 4.95
CA LEU A 69 24.42 2.02 5.45
C LEU A 69 25.74 1.24 5.39
N GLU A 70 26.84 1.85 4.93
CA GLU A 70 28.16 1.23 4.78
C GLU A 70 28.18 -0.03 3.87
N ILE A 71 27.31 -0.06 2.84
CA ILE A 71 27.17 -1.19 1.90
C ILE A 71 28.01 -0.91 0.63
N PRO A 72 28.60 -1.95 -0.04
CA PRO A 72 29.29 -1.77 -1.32
C PRO A 72 28.41 -1.14 -2.41
N LYS A 73 29.00 -0.21 -3.17
CA LYS A 73 28.31 0.59 -4.20
C LYS A 73 27.70 -0.29 -5.29
N GLY A 74 26.42 -0.05 -5.61
CA GLY A 74 25.68 -0.82 -6.62
C GLY A 74 25.02 -2.09 -6.09
N PHE A 75 25.02 -2.29 -4.77
CA PHE A 75 24.28 -3.38 -4.12
C PHE A 75 22.78 -3.27 -4.39
N PHE A 76 22.24 -2.04 -4.40
CA PHE A 76 20.87 -1.81 -4.84
C PHE A 76 20.84 -1.50 -6.35
N SER A 77 21.10 -2.50 -7.19
CA SER A 77 21.05 -2.35 -8.66
C SER A 77 19.65 -2.12 -9.24
N THR A 78 18.61 -2.11 -8.41
CA THR A 78 17.22 -1.86 -8.81
C THR A 78 16.61 -0.73 -8.00
N PRO A 79 15.73 0.10 -8.60
CA PRO A 79 14.95 1.07 -7.85
C PRO A 79 14.19 0.36 -6.72
N TYR A 80 14.40 0.87 -5.53
CA TYR A 80 13.87 0.40 -4.26
C TYR A 80 12.38 0.69 -4.19
N MET A 81 11.61 -0.29 -3.73
CA MET A 81 10.18 -0.17 -3.50
C MET A 81 9.93 0.72 -2.28
N ILE A 82 9.77 2.01 -2.50
CA ILE A 82 9.33 2.93 -1.44
C ILE A 82 7.86 2.63 -1.14
N LYS A 83 7.58 2.20 0.10
CA LYS A 83 6.24 2.20 0.68
C LYS A 83 5.74 3.64 0.72
N THR A 84 4.80 3.99 -0.15
CA THR A 84 4.26 5.36 -0.20
C THR A 84 3.57 5.66 1.13
N LYS A 85 4.17 6.61 1.85
CA LYS A 85 3.98 6.86 3.28
C LYS A 85 2.52 7.11 3.63
N PHE A 86 1.84 8.00 2.91
CA PHE A 86 0.40 8.25 2.94
C PHE A 86 0.06 8.90 1.60
N VAL A 87 -1.13 8.63 1.04
CA VAL A 87 -1.47 9.16 -0.29
C VAL A 87 -2.86 9.74 -0.24
N THR A 88 -2.97 10.98 -0.70
CA THR A 88 -4.24 11.67 -0.90
C THR A 88 -4.39 12.10 -2.35
N ARG A 89 -5.50 11.70 -2.95
CA ARG A 89 -5.80 11.95 -4.36
C ARG A 89 -7.25 12.32 -4.55
N GLU A 90 -7.50 13.24 -5.46
CA GLU A 90 -8.84 13.55 -5.90
C GLU A 90 -9.15 12.94 -7.26
N TYR A 91 -10.32 12.31 -7.32
CA TYR A 91 -10.82 11.63 -8.50
C TYR A 91 -12.21 12.12 -8.85
N THR A 92 -12.50 12.18 -10.14
CA THR A 92 -13.87 12.31 -10.63
C THR A 92 -14.38 10.92 -11.00
N VAL A 93 -15.37 10.41 -10.26
CA VAL A 93 -15.97 9.11 -10.52
C VAL A 93 -17.21 9.29 -11.39
N ASN A 94 -17.24 8.65 -12.55
CA ASN A 94 -18.42 8.60 -13.41
C ASN A 94 -19.35 7.45 -12.95
N LEU A 95 -20.38 7.80 -12.17
CA LEU A 95 -21.39 6.87 -11.69
C LEU A 95 -22.39 6.50 -12.78
N HIS A 96 -22.67 7.39 -13.73
CA HIS A 96 -23.61 7.11 -14.81
C HIS A 96 -23.21 5.86 -15.62
N LYS A 97 -21.93 5.75 -15.99
CA LYS A 97 -21.41 4.57 -16.72
C LYS A 97 -21.46 3.30 -15.87
N ARG A 98 -21.21 3.41 -14.56
CA ARG A 98 -21.17 2.27 -13.62
C ARG A 98 -22.56 1.76 -13.25
N LEU A 99 -23.56 2.63 -13.30
CA LEU A 99 -24.96 2.33 -12.94
C LEU A 99 -25.86 2.11 -14.16
N HIS A 100 -25.26 1.97 -15.35
CA HIS A 100 -26.01 1.66 -16.57
C HIS A 100 -26.69 0.30 -16.47
N GLY A 101 -27.96 0.21 -16.83
CA GLY A 101 -28.75 -1.04 -16.76
C GLY A 101 -29.14 -1.50 -15.35
N VAL A 102 -28.83 -0.73 -14.29
CA VAL A 102 -29.21 -1.09 -12.92
C VAL A 102 -30.66 -0.68 -12.64
N ALA A 103 -31.43 -1.61 -12.05
CA ALA A 103 -32.80 -1.36 -11.60
C ALA A 103 -32.88 -0.15 -10.65
N PHE A 104 -33.90 0.70 -10.84
CA PHE A 104 -34.03 2.00 -10.17
C PHE A 104 -33.86 1.93 -8.65
N LYS A 105 -34.59 1.04 -7.97
CA LYS A 105 -34.54 0.85 -6.52
C LYS A 105 -33.18 0.34 -5.99
N LYS A 106 -32.24 -0.02 -6.85
CA LYS A 106 -30.91 -0.51 -6.47
C LYS A 106 -29.79 0.46 -6.85
N ARG A 107 -30.09 1.62 -7.47
CA ARG A 107 -29.07 2.53 -8.02
C ARG A 107 -28.19 3.16 -6.93
N ALA A 108 -28.77 3.86 -5.95
CA ALA A 108 -27.98 4.47 -4.87
C ALA A 108 -27.18 3.44 -4.03
N PRO A 109 -27.77 2.31 -3.57
CA PRO A 109 -27.00 1.27 -2.89
C PRO A 109 -25.87 0.69 -3.76
N ARG A 110 -26.10 0.53 -5.07
CA ARG A 110 -25.07 0.06 -6.00
C ARG A 110 -23.98 1.12 -6.20
N ALA A 111 -24.32 2.41 -6.23
CA ALA A 111 -23.37 3.50 -6.36
C ALA A 111 -22.35 3.49 -5.23
N VAL A 112 -22.81 3.31 -3.99
CA VAL A 112 -21.95 3.18 -2.81
C VAL A 112 -21.00 1.98 -2.95
N LYS A 113 -21.49 0.82 -3.40
CA LYS A 113 -20.64 -0.37 -3.63
C LYS A 113 -19.61 -0.15 -4.74
N GLU A 114 -20.00 0.50 -5.82
CA GLU A 114 -19.11 0.84 -6.93
C GLU A 114 -18.04 1.86 -6.53
N LEU A 115 -18.36 2.79 -5.62
CA LEU A 115 -17.38 3.71 -5.03
C LEU A 115 -16.39 2.98 -4.12
N LYS A 116 -16.85 2.03 -3.29
CA LYS A 116 -15.95 1.19 -2.50
C LYS A 116 -14.98 0.41 -3.40
N LYS A 117 -15.51 -0.27 -4.42
CA LYS A 117 -14.70 -1.01 -5.41
C LYS A 117 -13.72 -0.11 -6.16
N PHE A 118 -14.11 1.13 -6.46
CA PHE A 118 -13.22 2.10 -7.08
C PHE A 118 -12.06 2.49 -6.15
N ALA A 119 -12.37 2.81 -4.89
CA ALA A 119 -11.37 3.19 -3.90
C ALA A 119 -10.38 2.05 -3.61
N GLU A 120 -10.90 0.83 -3.41
CA GLU A 120 -10.11 -0.39 -3.25
C GLU A 120 -9.14 -0.59 -4.41
N LYS A 121 -9.62 -0.46 -5.66
CA LYS A 121 -8.78 -0.60 -6.85
C LYS A 121 -7.70 0.48 -6.96
N MET A 122 -8.01 1.73 -6.63
CA MET A 122 -7.08 2.85 -6.82
C MET A 122 -6.03 2.96 -5.71
N MET A 123 -6.42 2.68 -4.46
CA MET A 123 -5.54 2.81 -3.30
C MET A 123 -4.92 1.48 -2.86
N LYS A 124 -5.42 0.36 -3.41
CA LYS A 124 -5.00 -1.02 -3.12
C LYS A 124 -5.08 -1.33 -1.63
N THR A 125 -6.23 -1.00 -1.02
CA THR A 125 -6.53 -1.28 0.39
C THR A 125 -7.89 -1.97 0.50
N PRO A 126 -7.99 -3.09 1.23
CA PRO A 126 -9.26 -3.79 1.42
C PRO A 126 -10.24 -3.04 2.33
N ASP A 127 -9.76 -2.37 3.39
CA ASP A 127 -10.62 -1.53 4.25
C ASP A 127 -10.90 -0.17 3.59
N VAL A 128 -12.17 0.08 3.27
CA VAL A 128 -12.66 1.32 2.66
C VAL A 128 -13.81 1.88 3.46
N ARG A 129 -13.58 3.08 4.02
CA ARG A 129 -14.54 3.83 4.84
C ARG A 129 -15.10 5.00 4.04
N ILE A 130 -16.41 5.06 3.90
CA ILE A 130 -17.10 6.14 3.19
C ILE A 130 -17.57 7.17 4.20
N ASP A 131 -17.21 8.44 3.99
CA ASP A 131 -17.67 9.53 4.83
C ASP A 131 -19.19 9.76 4.69
N SER A 132 -19.80 10.18 5.79
CA SER A 132 -21.21 10.50 5.90
C SER A 132 -21.65 11.60 4.91
N LYS A 133 -20.79 12.60 4.63
CA LYS A 133 -21.11 13.68 3.67
C LYS A 133 -21.20 13.16 2.25
N LEU A 134 -20.28 12.27 1.86
CA LEU A 134 -20.32 11.60 0.57
C LEU A 134 -21.57 10.73 0.44
N ASN A 135 -21.94 10.02 1.50
CA ASN A 135 -23.18 9.24 1.50
C ASN A 135 -24.41 10.17 1.31
N LYS A 136 -24.49 11.27 2.05
CA LYS A 136 -25.58 12.25 1.87
C LYS A 136 -25.67 12.78 0.44
N GLU A 137 -24.55 13.07 -0.20
CA GLU A 137 -24.52 13.55 -1.59
C GLU A 137 -25.07 12.50 -2.57
N ILE A 138 -24.66 11.23 -2.42
CA ILE A 138 -25.12 10.13 -3.28
C ILE A 138 -26.64 9.93 -3.16
N TRP A 139 -27.18 10.14 -1.95
CA TRP A 139 -28.60 9.96 -1.64
C TRP A 139 -29.43 11.25 -1.75
N SER A 140 -28.83 12.39 -2.13
CA SER A 140 -29.46 13.72 -2.11
C SER A 140 -30.72 13.82 -2.98
N GLN A 141 -30.74 13.14 -4.13
CA GLN A 141 -31.86 13.11 -5.08
C GLN A 141 -32.71 11.83 -4.97
N GLY A 142 -32.52 11.06 -3.88
CA GLY A 142 -33.21 9.81 -3.61
C GLY A 142 -32.56 8.57 -4.24
N ILE A 143 -33.27 7.45 -4.21
CA ILE A 143 -32.70 6.13 -4.54
C ILE A 143 -32.44 5.89 -6.04
N ASN A 144 -33.24 6.52 -6.90
CA ASN A 144 -33.21 6.32 -8.35
C ASN A 144 -32.27 7.30 -9.07
N HIS A 145 -32.27 8.55 -8.63
CA HIS A 145 -31.54 9.64 -9.27
C HIS A 145 -30.22 9.84 -8.53
N VAL A 146 -29.19 9.13 -8.95
CA VAL A 146 -27.84 9.30 -8.38
C VAL A 146 -27.10 10.33 -9.25
N PRO A 147 -26.29 11.24 -8.66
CA PRO A 147 -25.45 12.16 -9.43
C PRO A 147 -24.62 11.41 -10.48
N TYR A 148 -24.56 11.94 -11.70
CA TYR A 148 -23.86 11.27 -12.80
C TYR A 148 -22.36 11.19 -12.58
N ARG A 149 -21.78 12.22 -11.96
CA ARG A 149 -20.38 12.31 -11.59
C ARG A 149 -20.27 12.83 -10.18
N VAL A 150 -19.30 12.32 -9.44
CA VAL A 150 -18.98 12.79 -8.08
C VAL A 150 -17.48 12.98 -7.99
N ARG A 151 -17.04 14.12 -7.43
CA ARG A 151 -15.64 14.36 -7.12
C ARG A 151 -15.38 13.86 -5.70
N VAL A 152 -14.39 13.01 -5.56
CA VAL A 152 -14.10 12.26 -4.35
C VAL A 152 -12.64 12.41 -4.02
N ARG A 153 -12.32 12.66 -2.75
CA ARG A 153 -10.96 12.62 -2.23
C ARG A 153 -10.75 11.27 -1.54
N LEU A 154 -9.76 10.52 -1.99
CA LEU A 154 -9.32 9.26 -1.41
C LEU A 154 -8.07 9.51 -0.58
N ALA A 155 -8.13 9.22 0.71
CA ALA A 155 -7.02 9.33 1.64
C ALA A 155 -6.66 7.96 2.18
N ARG A 156 -5.46 7.46 1.88
CA ARG A 156 -4.93 6.25 2.50
C ARG A 156 -4.21 6.64 3.79
N GLN A 157 -4.75 6.19 4.92
CA GLN A 157 -4.30 6.55 6.27
C GLN A 157 -3.92 5.29 7.06
N ARG A 158 -3.14 5.46 8.13
CA ARG A 158 -2.79 4.38 9.06
C ARG A 158 -3.95 4.15 10.00
N ASN A 159 -4.26 2.88 10.26
CA ASN A 159 -5.21 2.54 11.31
C ASN A 159 -4.55 2.70 12.68
N GLU A 160 -5.26 3.32 13.62
CA GLU A 160 -4.81 3.49 15.02
C GLU A 160 -5.19 2.28 15.87
N ASP A 161 -6.25 1.56 15.48
CA ASP A 161 -6.73 0.38 16.18
C ASP A 161 -5.82 -0.83 15.91
N GLU A 162 -5.23 -1.40 16.97
CA GLU A 162 -4.35 -2.57 16.89
C GLU A 162 -5.09 -3.87 16.55
N ASP A 163 -6.39 -3.95 16.87
CA ASP A 163 -7.24 -5.13 16.63
C ASP A 163 -7.64 -5.33 15.15
N SER A 164 -7.32 -4.39 14.27
CA SER A 164 -7.68 -4.50 12.86
C SER A 164 -6.66 -5.35 12.09
N PRO A 165 -7.11 -6.31 11.25
CA PRO A 165 -6.20 -7.11 10.42
C PRO A 165 -5.45 -6.26 9.37
N HIS A 166 -5.93 -5.05 9.08
CA HIS A 166 -5.37 -4.17 8.06
C HIS A 166 -4.73 -2.93 8.68
N LYS A 167 -3.43 -2.75 8.41
CA LYS A 167 -2.64 -1.60 8.90
C LYS A 167 -3.02 -0.26 8.27
N LEU A 168 -3.59 -0.30 7.06
CA LEU A 168 -3.97 0.85 6.26
C LEU A 168 -5.45 0.76 5.90
N TYR A 169 -6.12 1.91 5.94
CA TYR A 169 -7.48 2.04 5.42
C TYR A 169 -7.56 3.23 4.46
N THR A 170 -8.55 3.19 3.57
CA THR A 170 -8.87 4.33 2.71
C THR A 170 -10.12 5.03 3.20
N LEU A 171 -9.98 6.30 3.57
CA LEU A 171 -11.10 7.20 3.82
C LEU A 171 -11.52 7.89 2.51
N VAL A 172 -12.81 7.81 2.20
CA VAL A 172 -13.41 8.36 1.00
C VAL A 172 -14.28 9.55 1.38
N THR A 173 -13.83 10.77 1.06
CA THR A 173 -14.55 12.01 1.38
C THR A 173 -15.09 12.70 0.13
N PHE A 174 -16.14 13.50 0.30
CA PHE A 174 -16.73 14.29 -0.79
C PHE A 174 -15.95 15.58 -1.00
N ALA A 175 -15.51 15.82 -2.23
CA ALA A 175 -14.92 17.09 -2.64
C ALA A 175 -15.99 17.91 -3.38
N ARG A 176 -16.42 19.03 -2.78
CA ARG A 176 -17.41 19.91 -3.37
C ARG A 176 -16.76 20.73 -4.48
N VAL A 177 -17.28 20.64 -5.71
CA VAL A 177 -16.77 21.39 -6.85
C VAL A 177 -17.94 21.97 -7.66
N PRO A 178 -17.85 23.22 -8.16
CA PRO A 178 -18.92 23.83 -8.96
C PRO A 178 -19.08 23.21 -10.36
N SER A 179 -18.00 22.71 -10.95
CA SER A 179 -18.02 22.14 -12.32
C SER A 179 -17.06 20.97 -12.44
N PHE A 180 -17.38 19.97 -13.27
CA PHE A 180 -16.55 18.79 -13.53
C PHE A 180 -15.70 18.88 -14.81
N LYS A 181 -15.74 20.01 -15.53
CA LYS A 181 -14.96 20.20 -16.76
C LYS A 181 -13.49 20.49 -16.42
N GLY A 182 -12.57 19.87 -17.14
CA GLY A 182 -11.13 20.09 -16.96
C GLY A 182 -10.52 19.49 -15.68
N LEU A 183 -11.32 18.85 -14.81
CA LEU A 183 -10.82 18.24 -13.59
C LEU A 183 -10.18 16.88 -13.86
N LEU A 184 -8.86 16.86 -13.90
CA LEU A 184 -8.05 15.65 -13.94
C LEU A 184 -7.86 15.06 -12.54
N THR A 185 -7.22 13.90 -12.48
CA THR A 185 -6.82 13.29 -11.20
C THR A 185 -5.65 14.09 -10.63
N THR A 186 -5.79 14.56 -9.40
CA THR A 186 -4.77 15.39 -8.75
C THR A 186 -4.30 14.72 -7.46
N ASN A 187 -3.00 14.74 -7.20
CA ASN A 187 -2.48 14.47 -5.86
C ASN A 187 -2.78 15.71 -5.01
N VAL A 188 -3.29 15.49 -3.81
CA VAL A 188 -3.55 16.56 -2.84
C VAL A 188 -2.63 16.32 -1.68
N ASP A 189 -1.82 17.29 -1.31
CA ASP A 189 -0.99 17.21 -0.12
C ASP A 189 -1.90 17.45 1.10
N ASN A 190 -1.75 16.61 2.13
CA ASN A 190 -2.35 16.90 3.42
C ASN A 190 -1.39 17.86 4.12
N GLU A 191 -1.80 19.13 4.25
CA GLU A 191 -1.19 20.06 5.22
C GLU A 191 -1.37 19.54 6.64
#